data_AF-B8JG87-F1
#
_entry.id   AF-B8JG87-F1
#
_cell.length_a   1.000
_cell.length_b   1.000
_cell.length_c   1.000
_cell.angle_alpha   90.00
_cell.angle_beta   90.00
_cell.angle_gamma   90.00
#
_symmetry.space_group_name_H-M   'P 1'
#
loop_
_entity.id
_entity.type
_entity.pdbx_description
1 polymer ?
#
loop_
_entity_poly.entity_id
_entity_poly.type
_entity_poly.pdbx_seq_one_letter_code
_entity_poly.pdbx_strand_id
1 'polypeptide(L)'
;MLRAAPAVALILALSGTLSPGAARAEGTGGCHCFRDRTFEPDRPAAADPYILATARSSLLSAAYGPPKRELVAAVMGGRPAEDLWIAHGAAARTGADAADLLDLRDRQGGWKVALAGKPGLGKDLEAALARGASDADLAAVIVDATLVKRLRADPARLREARAAGARSEELIVLTLLSARTGRSELTRLVQVQAGKATWGAVLHEAGIAPGDLDALVRQSVR
;
A
#
# COMPACT_ATOMS: atom_id res chain seq x y z
N MET A 1 -68.20 47.84 19.58
CA MET A 1 -67.24 48.82 20.16
C MET A 1 -66.67 48.24 21.45
N LEU A 2 -65.39 48.54 21.75
CA LEU A 2 -64.50 48.05 22.84
C LEU A 2 -63.76 46.73 22.51
N ARG A 3 -62.49 46.73 22.07
CA ARG A 3 -61.17 47.00 22.74
C ARG A 3 -60.76 45.86 23.70
N ALA A 4 -59.77 45.04 23.29
CA ALA A 4 -58.36 44.98 23.77
C ALA A 4 -58.22 44.32 25.17
N ALA A 5 -57.27 43.45 25.51
CA ALA A 5 -55.90 43.19 25.05
C ALA A 5 -55.45 41.76 25.54
N PRO A 6 -54.19 41.30 25.30
CA PRO A 6 -53.83 39.90 25.09
C PRO A 6 -53.28 39.17 26.32
N ALA A 7 -53.46 37.84 26.37
CA ALA A 7 -52.74 36.96 27.29
C ALA A 7 -51.37 36.63 26.69
N VAL A 8 -50.33 37.00 27.45
CA VAL A 8 -48.91 36.83 27.15
C VAL A 8 -48.52 35.35 27.13
N ALA A 9 -47.75 34.98 26.11
CA ALA A 9 -47.16 33.68 25.88
C ALA A 9 -46.03 33.35 26.86
N LEU A 10 -45.91 32.07 27.24
CA LEU A 10 -44.64 31.49 27.67
C LEU A 10 -44.58 30.01 27.27
N ILE A 11 -44.28 29.75 25.99
CA ILE A 11 -43.83 28.43 25.55
C ILE A 11 -42.30 28.48 25.61
N LEU A 12 -41.71 27.82 26.61
CA LEU A 12 -40.29 27.54 26.66
C LEU A 12 -39.94 26.61 25.48
N ALA A 13 -39.43 27.20 24.41
CA ALA A 13 -38.79 26.46 23.33
C ALA A 13 -37.44 25.91 23.84
N LEU A 14 -37.41 24.61 24.10
CA LEU A 14 -36.20 23.84 24.39
C LEU A 14 -35.42 23.64 23.08
N SER A 15 -34.83 24.72 22.58
CA SER A 15 -33.93 24.71 21.42
C SER A 15 -32.55 24.20 21.86
N GLY A 16 -32.44 22.89 22.08
CA GLY A 16 -31.16 22.21 22.23
C GLY A 16 -30.39 22.29 20.92
N THR A 17 -29.47 23.26 20.83
CA THR A 17 -28.47 23.33 19.77
C THR A 17 -27.54 22.13 19.90
N LEU A 18 -27.80 21.08 19.11
CA LEU A 18 -26.82 20.04 18.82
C LEU A 18 -25.68 20.69 18.03
N SER A 19 -24.64 21.13 18.75
CA SER A 19 -23.37 21.47 18.14
C SER A 19 -22.78 20.21 17.50
N PRO A 20 -22.49 20.20 16.18
CA PRO A 20 -21.71 19.12 15.61
C PRO A 20 -20.33 19.17 16.27
N GLY A 21 -19.99 18.13 17.02
CA GLY A 21 -18.65 17.93 17.54
C GLY A 21 -17.69 17.96 16.37
N ALA A 22 -16.83 18.98 16.32
CA ALA A 22 -15.77 19.05 15.33
C ALA A 22 -14.86 17.85 15.58
N ALA A 23 -14.94 16.83 14.73
CA ALA A 23 -13.94 15.79 14.67
C ALA A 23 -12.62 16.48 14.32
N ARG A 24 -11.77 16.71 15.32
CA ARG A 24 -10.40 17.14 15.10
C ARG A 24 -9.74 16.00 14.34
N ALA A 25 -9.39 16.25 13.07
CA ALA A 25 -8.48 15.38 12.34
C ALA A 25 -7.21 15.26 13.18
N GLU A 26 -6.99 14.07 13.73
CA GLU A 26 -5.80 13.75 14.50
C GLU A 26 -4.60 13.94 13.57
N GLY A 27 -3.69 14.84 13.94
CA GLY A 27 -2.56 15.16 13.08
C GLY A 27 -1.75 13.89 12.81
N THR A 28 -1.47 13.60 11.53
CA THR A 28 -0.68 12.44 11.11
C THR A 28 0.76 12.45 11.64
N GLY A 29 1.16 13.52 12.34
CA GLY A 29 2.45 13.66 13.02
C GLY A 29 2.70 12.67 14.16
N GLY A 30 1.70 11.89 14.59
CA GLY A 30 1.88 10.76 15.52
C GLY A 30 2.25 9.44 14.84
N CYS A 31 2.08 9.32 13.51
CA CYS A 31 2.36 8.09 12.78
C CYS A 31 3.85 7.99 12.44
N HIS A 32 4.48 6.85 12.74
CA HIS A 32 5.89 6.57 12.41
C HIS A 32 6.23 6.81 10.93
N CYS A 33 5.28 6.57 10.01
CA CYS A 33 5.40 6.86 8.58
C CYS A 33 5.74 8.31 8.23
N PHE A 34 5.49 9.26 9.14
CA PHE A 34 5.80 10.69 8.93
C PHE A 34 6.99 11.19 9.76
N ARG A 35 7.44 10.43 10.77
CA ARG A 35 8.57 10.81 11.64
C ARG A 35 9.88 10.19 11.19
N ASP A 36 9.91 8.89 10.93
CA ASP A 36 11.14 8.15 10.69
C ASP A 36 11.49 8.13 9.18
N ARG A 37 11.50 9.32 8.57
CA ARG A 37 11.80 9.53 7.14
C ARG A 37 13.28 9.78 6.84
N THR A 38 14.10 9.78 7.88
CA THR A 38 15.55 9.99 7.84
C THR A 38 16.23 8.76 8.42
N PHE A 39 17.39 8.39 7.86
CA PHE A 39 18.22 7.36 8.45
C PHE A 39 18.96 7.92 9.66
N GLU A 40 18.77 7.30 10.82
CA GLU A 40 19.46 7.63 12.05
C GLU A 40 20.45 6.50 12.39
N PRO A 41 21.78 6.73 12.36
CA PRO A 41 22.77 5.68 12.61
C PRO A 41 22.61 4.98 13.96
N ASP A 42 22.15 5.71 14.98
CA ASP A 42 21.92 5.18 16.33
C ASP A 42 20.62 4.37 16.45
N ARG A 43 19.74 4.47 15.44
CA ARG A 43 18.45 3.76 15.35
C ARG A 43 18.15 3.32 13.91
N PRO A 44 19.00 2.47 13.31
CA PRO A 44 18.97 2.24 11.86
C PRO A 44 17.68 1.53 11.41
N ALA A 45 17.04 0.76 12.30
CA ALA A 45 15.77 0.08 12.04
C ALA A 45 14.54 1.01 12.07
N ALA A 46 14.65 2.23 12.61
CA ALA A 46 13.49 3.11 12.80
C ALA A 46 12.81 3.47 11.48
N ALA A 47 13.59 3.58 10.39
CA ALA A 47 13.08 3.93 9.07
C ALA A 47 12.47 2.73 8.30
N ASP A 48 12.69 1.49 8.72
CA ASP A 48 12.30 0.29 7.96
C ASP A 48 10.79 0.24 7.64
N PRO A 49 9.87 0.51 8.59
CA PRO A 49 8.44 0.53 8.29
C PRO A 49 8.08 1.58 7.24
N TYR A 50 8.68 2.78 7.34
CA TYR A 50 8.47 3.85 6.37
C TYR A 50 9.03 3.47 4.98
N ILE A 51 10.21 2.87 4.92
CA ILE A 51 10.86 2.41 3.69
C ILE A 51 9.97 1.40 2.97
N LEU A 52 9.55 0.34 3.66
CA LEU A 52 8.74 -0.73 3.09
C LEU A 52 7.37 -0.22 2.62
N ALA A 53 6.69 0.59 3.46
CA ALA A 53 5.41 1.18 3.10
C ALA A 53 5.53 2.16 1.92
N THR A 54 6.58 2.98 1.90
CA THR A 54 6.85 3.94 0.82
C THR A 54 7.16 3.21 -0.48
N ALA A 55 8.02 2.19 -0.47
CA ALA A 55 8.33 1.40 -1.66
C ALA A 55 7.06 0.82 -2.28
N ARG A 56 6.22 0.19 -1.46
CA ARG A 56 4.95 -0.40 -1.87
C ARG A 56 3.99 0.62 -2.46
N SER A 57 3.60 1.64 -1.68
CA SER A 57 2.54 2.57 -2.09
C SER A 57 2.99 3.47 -3.24
N SER A 58 4.29 3.80 -3.34
CA SER A 58 4.83 4.54 -4.49
C SER A 58 4.81 3.69 -5.75
N LEU A 59 5.18 2.40 -5.66
CA LEU A 59 5.19 1.51 -6.83
C LEU A 59 3.77 1.25 -7.33
N LEU A 60 2.85 0.92 -6.42
CA LEU A 60 1.45 0.68 -6.78
C LEU A 60 0.84 1.92 -7.44
N SER A 61 1.07 3.11 -6.85
CA SER A 61 0.64 4.39 -7.42
C SER A 61 1.22 4.62 -8.82
N ALA A 62 2.53 4.43 -9.00
CA ALA A 62 3.19 4.63 -10.28
C ALA A 62 2.78 3.59 -11.34
N ALA A 63 2.51 2.35 -10.95
CA ALA A 63 2.19 1.26 -11.87
C ALA A 63 0.73 1.30 -12.37
N TYR A 64 -0.20 1.76 -11.51
CA TYR A 64 -1.64 1.64 -11.74
C TYR A 64 -2.43 2.96 -11.66
N GLY A 65 -1.80 4.06 -11.25
CA GLY A 65 -2.40 5.39 -11.25
C GLY A 65 -3.05 5.91 -9.96
N PRO A 66 -3.52 5.12 -8.97
CA PRO A 66 -4.18 5.70 -7.80
C PRO A 66 -3.21 6.62 -7.03
N PRO A 67 -3.65 7.77 -6.51
CA PRO A 67 -2.81 8.64 -5.72
C PRO A 67 -2.22 7.93 -4.50
N LYS A 68 -0.90 8.03 -4.31
CA LYS A 68 -0.20 7.40 -3.16
C LYS A 68 -0.85 7.70 -1.81
N ARG A 69 -1.34 8.94 -1.61
CA ARG A 69 -2.02 9.35 -0.37
C ARG A 69 -3.26 8.51 -0.07
N GLU A 70 -4.01 8.13 -1.10
CA GLU A 70 -5.24 7.34 -0.95
C GLU A 70 -4.89 5.89 -0.60
N LEU A 71 -3.83 5.34 -1.20
CA LEU A 71 -3.32 4.02 -0.85
C LEU A 71 -2.83 3.96 0.60
N VAL A 72 -2.08 4.98 1.04
CA VAL A 72 -1.61 5.08 2.42
C VAL A 72 -2.81 5.21 3.38
N ALA A 73 -3.77 6.09 3.06
CA ALA A 73 -4.97 6.27 3.87
C ALA A 73 -5.79 4.98 3.98
N ALA A 74 -5.94 4.21 2.89
CA ALA A 74 -6.64 2.93 2.91
C ALA A 74 -5.96 1.94 3.87
N VAL A 75 -4.63 1.79 3.82
CA VAL A 75 -3.90 0.89 4.72
C VAL A 75 -3.98 1.37 6.17
N MET A 76 -3.85 2.68 6.42
CA MET A 76 -4.02 3.23 7.77
C MET A 76 -5.45 3.09 8.30
N GLY A 77 -6.44 3.05 7.40
CA GLY A 77 -7.84 2.74 7.72
C GLY A 77 -8.12 1.25 7.92
N GLY A 78 -7.09 0.39 7.90
CA GLY A 78 -7.21 -1.05 8.15
C GLY A 78 -7.40 -1.93 6.92
N ARG A 79 -7.34 -1.37 5.70
CA ARG A 79 -7.34 -2.18 4.47
C ARG A 79 -6.03 -2.98 4.38
N PRO A 80 -6.09 -4.31 4.19
CA PRO A 80 -4.91 -5.09 3.82
C PRO A 80 -4.24 -4.52 2.56
N ALA A 81 -2.92 -4.49 2.55
CA ALA A 81 -2.18 -3.96 1.41
C ALA A 81 -2.24 -4.91 0.20
N GLU A 82 -2.39 -6.21 0.47
CA GLU A 82 -2.61 -7.28 -0.49
C GLU A 82 -3.86 -7.01 -1.33
N ASP A 83 -4.96 -6.59 -0.70
CA ASP A 83 -6.20 -6.27 -1.38
C ASP A 83 -6.02 -5.14 -2.39
N LEU A 84 -5.23 -4.12 -2.06
CA LEU A 84 -4.93 -3.01 -2.98
C LEU A 84 -4.14 -3.50 -4.20
N TRP A 85 -3.14 -4.38 -3.99
CA TRP A 85 -2.39 -4.96 -5.09
C TRP A 85 -3.29 -5.79 -6.01
N ILE A 86 -4.12 -6.67 -5.44
CA ILE A 86 -5.00 -7.55 -6.21
C ILE A 86 -6.03 -6.73 -6.99
N ALA A 87 -6.69 -5.76 -6.33
CA ALA A 87 -7.69 -4.91 -6.94
C ALA A 87 -7.14 -4.11 -8.14
N HIS A 88 -6.09 -3.32 -7.91
CA HIS A 88 -5.53 -2.46 -8.96
C HIS A 88 -4.83 -3.26 -10.05
N GLY A 89 -4.16 -4.37 -9.70
CA GLY A 89 -3.54 -5.27 -10.65
C GLY A 89 -4.56 -5.98 -11.55
N ALA A 90 -5.66 -6.48 -10.99
CA ALA A 90 -6.74 -7.11 -11.75
C ALA A 90 -7.53 -6.09 -12.58
N ALA A 91 -7.83 -4.91 -12.04
CA ALA A 91 -8.46 -3.81 -12.76
C ALA A 91 -7.66 -3.45 -14.02
N ALA A 92 -6.34 -3.26 -13.89
CA ALA A 92 -5.47 -2.92 -15.01
C ALA A 92 -5.40 -4.00 -16.11
N ARG A 93 -5.78 -5.25 -15.82
CA ARG A 93 -5.77 -6.37 -16.77
C ARG A 93 -7.12 -6.64 -17.40
N THR A 94 -8.19 -6.42 -16.65
CA THR A 94 -9.57 -6.76 -17.04
C THR A 94 -10.37 -5.55 -17.53
N GLY A 95 -9.88 -4.32 -17.29
CA GLY A 95 -10.61 -3.09 -17.55
C GLY A 95 -11.71 -2.79 -16.55
N ALA A 96 -11.86 -3.60 -15.50
CA ALA A 96 -12.78 -3.33 -14.39
C ALA A 96 -12.29 -2.17 -13.52
N ASP A 97 -13.20 -1.57 -12.75
CA ASP A 97 -12.85 -0.59 -11.73
C ASP A 97 -12.30 -1.27 -10.46
N ALA A 98 -11.24 -0.71 -9.87
CA ALA A 98 -10.60 -1.30 -8.70
C ALA A 98 -11.44 -1.17 -7.41
N ALA A 99 -12.22 -0.09 -7.25
CA ALA A 99 -13.11 0.07 -6.12
C ALA A 99 -14.27 -0.93 -6.22
N ASP A 100 -14.84 -1.13 -7.42
CA ASP A 100 -15.87 -2.14 -7.64
C ASP A 100 -15.37 -3.56 -7.27
N LEU A 101 -14.11 -3.87 -7.62
CA LEU A 101 -13.49 -5.16 -7.26
C LEU A 101 -13.30 -5.32 -5.75
N LEU A 102 -12.87 -4.27 -5.05
CA LEU A 102 -12.74 -4.26 -3.59
C LEU A 102 -14.10 -4.44 -2.92
N ASP A 103 -15.12 -3.72 -3.35
CA ASP A 103 -16.47 -3.82 -2.82
C ASP A 103 -17.08 -5.21 -3.07
N LEU A 104 -16.76 -5.83 -4.20
CA LEU A 104 -17.18 -7.20 -4.49
C LEU A 104 -16.48 -8.20 -3.57
N ARG A 105 -15.16 -8.04 -3.35
CA ARG A 105 -14.40 -8.87 -2.40
C ARG A 105 -14.96 -8.75 -0.98
N ASP A 106 -15.31 -7.55 -0.53
CA ASP A 106 -15.86 -7.32 0.81
C ASP A 106 -17.25 -7.94 0.97
N ARG A 107 -18.11 -7.83 -0.05
CA ARG A 107 -19.45 -8.43 -0.03
C ARG A 107 -19.45 -9.95 -0.15
N GLN A 108 -18.50 -10.51 -0.89
CA GLN A 108 -18.47 -11.95 -1.21
C GLN A 108 -17.43 -12.74 -0.40
N GLY A 109 -16.65 -12.07 0.45
CA GLY A 109 -15.72 -12.68 1.40
C GLY A 109 -14.44 -13.25 0.79
N GLY A 110 -14.08 -12.91 -0.46
CA GLY A 110 -12.80 -13.34 -1.02
C GLY A 110 -12.58 -13.09 -2.52
N TRP A 111 -11.31 -13.08 -2.91
CA TRP A 111 -10.86 -12.77 -4.28
C TRP A 111 -11.25 -13.80 -5.33
N LYS A 112 -11.37 -15.08 -4.97
CA LYS A 112 -11.80 -16.13 -5.91
C LYS A 112 -13.16 -15.83 -6.51
N VAL A 113 -14.11 -15.38 -5.69
CA VAL A 113 -15.46 -15.05 -6.14
C VAL A 113 -15.47 -13.69 -6.83
N ALA A 114 -14.79 -12.69 -6.25
CA ALA A 114 -14.74 -11.35 -6.82
C ALA A 114 -14.11 -11.28 -8.23
N LEU A 115 -13.21 -12.21 -8.55
CA LEU A 115 -12.56 -12.29 -9.85
C LEU A 115 -13.11 -13.40 -10.75
N ALA A 116 -14.12 -14.16 -10.30
CA ALA A 116 -14.68 -15.27 -11.06
C ALA A 116 -15.23 -14.81 -12.41
N GLY A 117 -14.89 -15.55 -13.47
CA GLY A 117 -15.41 -15.31 -14.83
C GLY A 117 -14.89 -14.04 -15.51
N LYS A 118 -13.98 -13.28 -14.89
CA LYS A 118 -13.38 -12.10 -15.53
C LYS A 118 -12.32 -12.54 -16.54
N PRO A 119 -12.46 -12.19 -17.83
CA PRO A 119 -11.45 -12.53 -18.83
C PRO A 119 -10.20 -11.69 -18.65
N GLY A 120 -9.03 -12.22 -19.03
CA GLY A 120 -7.79 -11.44 -19.14
C GLY A 120 -7.03 -11.25 -17.82
N LEU A 121 -7.34 -11.98 -16.75
CA LEU A 121 -6.61 -11.92 -15.47
C LEU A 121 -5.14 -12.34 -15.59
N GLY A 122 -4.86 -13.20 -16.56
CA GLY A 122 -3.54 -13.74 -16.86
C GLY A 122 -3.32 -15.08 -16.16
N LYS A 123 -2.65 -15.98 -16.87
CA LYS A 123 -2.49 -17.40 -16.48
C LYS A 123 -2.00 -17.62 -15.05
N ASP A 124 -1.08 -16.78 -14.56
CA ASP A 124 -0.47 -17.00 -13.24
C ASP A 124 -1.43 -16.63 -12.10
N LEU A 125 -2.24 -15.56 -12.29
CA LEU A 125 -3.26 -15.17 -11.33
C LEU A 125 -4.45 -16.14 -11.38
N GLU A 126 -4.85 -16.57 -12.58
CA GLU A 126 -5.90 -17.58 -12.76
C GLU A 126 -5.50 -18.91 -12.09
N ALA A 127 -4.26 -19.37 -12.29
CA ALA A 127 -3.75 -20.56 -11.62
C ALA A 127 -3.69 -20.40 -10.09
N ALA A 128 -3.41 -19.19 -9.59
CA ALA A 128 -3.42 -18.90 -8.16
C ALA A 128 -4.82 -18.91 -7.54
N LEU A 129 -5.81 -18.37 -8.24
CA LEU A 129 -7.21 -18.42 -7.82
C LEU A 129 -7.74 -19.86 -7.87
N ALA A 130 -7.39 -20.63 -8.90
CA ALA A 130 -7.83 -22.01 -9.07
C ALA A 130 -7.37 -22.93 -7.92
N ARG A 131 -6.11 -22.77 -7.47
CA ARG A 131 -5.56 -23.52 -6.33
C ARG A 131 -5.99 -23.01 -4.96
N GLY A 132 -6.77 -21.93 -4.88
CA GLY A 132 -7.18 -21.34 -3.60
C GLY A 132 -6.02 -20.70 -2.84
N ALA A 133 -5.12 -20.01 -3.54
CA ALA A 133 -3.98 -19.33 -2.93
C ALA A 133 -4.43 -18.23 -1.95
N SER A 134 -3.56 -17.91 -0.98
CA SER A 134 -3.80 -16.84 -0.01
C SER A 134 -3.78 -15.45 -0.67
N ASP A 135 -4.36 -14.44 -0.03
CA ASP A 135 -4.31 -13.05 -0.51
C ASP A 135 -2.86 -12.56 -0.66
N ALA A 136 -1.96 -12.99 0.22
CA ALA A 136 -0.53 -12.70 0.11
C ALA A 136 0.09 -13.30 -1.18
N ASP A 137 -0.26 -14.54 -1.53
CA ASP A 137 0.21 -15.20 -2.75
C ASP A 137 -0.39 -14.57 -4.01
N LEU A 138 -1.68 -14.21 -3.98
CA LEU A 138 -2.34 -13.50 -5.07
C LEU A 138 -1.69 -12.13 -5.31
N ALA A 139 -1.46 -11.36 -4.24
CA ALA A 139 -0.75 -10.10 -4.31
C ALA A 139 0.70 -10.29 -4.80
N ALA A 140 1.40 -11.32 -4.36
CA ALA A 140 2.76 -11.64 -4.83
C ALA A 140 2.81 -11.86 -6.35
N VAL A 141 1.82 -12.57 -6.93
CA VAL A 141 1.71 -12.72 -8.40
C VAL A 141 1.57 -11.36 -9.09
N ILE A 142 0.79 -10.43 -8.54
CA ILE A 142 0.67 -9.07 -9.08
C ILE A 142 1.99 -8.30 -8.95
N VAL A 143 2.61 -8.32 -7.77
CA VAL A 143 3.85 -7.60 -7.49
C VAL A 143 4.96 -8.08 -8.41
N ASP A 144 5.17 -9.39 -8.53
CA ASP A 144 6.24 -9.96 -9.36
C ASP A 144 6.03 -9.59 -10.84
N ALA A 145 4.80 -9.70 -11.34
CA ALA A 145 4.46 -9.26 -12.70
C ALA A 145 4.70 -7.75 -12.89
N THR A 146 4.45 -6.94 -11.86
CA THR A 146 4.69 -5.49 -11.88
C THR A 146 6.18 -5.19 -11.93
N LEU A 147 6.99 -5.85 -11.11
CA LEU A 147 8.45 -5.67 -11.08
C LEU A 147 9.07 -6.05 -12.44
N VAL A 148 8.63 -7.15 -13.04
CA VAL A 148 9.07 -7.55 -14.38
C VAL A 148 8.65 -6.51 -15.43
N LYS A 149 7.36 -6.15 -15.47
CA LYS A 149 6.82 -5.29 -16.53
C LYS A 149 7.29 -3.84 -16.42
N ARG A 150 7.29 -3.28 -15.22
CA ARG A 150 7.51 -1.85 -14.96
C ARG A 150 8.94 -1.52 -14.60
N LEU A 151 9.65 -2.41 -13.91
CA LEU A 151 11.03 -2.19 -13.46
C LEU A 151 12.04 -3.01 -14.25
N ARG A 152 11.60 -3.84 -15.22
CA ARG A 152 12.45 -4.76 -15.99
C ARG A 152 13.26 -5.71 -15.10
N ALA A 153 12.67 -6.11 -13.96
CA ALA A 153 13.30 -7.06 -13.07
C ALA A 153 13.50 -8.42 -13.76
N ASP A 154 14.62 -9.09 -13.46
CA ASP A 154 14.89 -10.44 -13.93
C ASP A 154 14.00 -11.45 -13.17
N PRO A 155 13.11 -12.19 -13.87
CA PRO A 155 12.24 -13.18 -13.22
C PRO A 155 12.99 -14.27 -12.45
N ALA A 156 14.21 -14.64 -12.86
CA ALA A 156 15.01 -15.64 -12.15
C ALA A 156 15.42 -15.13 -10.76
N ARG A 157 15.90 -13.88 -10.69
CA ARG A 157 16.27 -13.23 -9.43
C ARG A 157 15.08 -13.03 -8.50
N LEU A 158 13.90 -12.70 -9.04
CA LEU A 158 12.68 -12.60 -8.24
C LEU A 158 12.34 -13.95 -7.59
N ARG A 159 12.41 -15.05 -8.36
CA ARG A 159 12.17 -16.40 -7.83
C ARG A 159 13.19 -16.80 -6.77
N GLU A 160 14.48 -16.50 -6.97
CA GLU A 160 15.53 -16.75 -5.98
C GLU A 160 15.25 -15.99 -4.67
N ALA A 161 14.89 -14.72 -4.75
CA ALA A 161 14.54 -13.92 -3.58
C ALA A 161 13.27 -14.43 -2.86
N ARG A 162 12.24 -14.84 -3.61
CA ARG A 162 11.04 -15.48 -3.04
C ARG A 162 11.37 -16.80 -2.35
N ALA A 163 12.23 -17.63 -2.94
CA ALA A 163 12.69 -18.87 -2.33
C ALA A 163 13.51 -18.63 -1.04
N ALA A 164 14.19 -17.48 -0.94
CA ALA A 164 14.83 -17.00 0.28
C ALA A 164 13.85 -16.34 1.27
N GLY A 165 12.54 -16.34 0.99
CA GLY A 165 11.51 -15.83 1.89
C GLY A 165 11.20 -14.33 1.75
N ALA A 166 11.62 -13.68 0.66
CA ALA A 166 11.32 -12.26 0.43
C ALA A 166 9.80 -12.01 0.42
N ARG A 167 9.35 -11.09 1.28
CA ARG A 167 8.01 -10.52 1.18
C ARG A 167 7.94 -9.53 0.03
N SER A 168 6.73 -9.17 -0.39
CA SER A 168 6.54 -8.31 -1.57
C SER A 168 7.21 -6.95 -1.41
N GLU A 169 7.11 -6.31 -0.25
CA GLU A 169 7.76 -5.02 0.01
C GLU A 169 9.29 -5.11 0.00
N GLU A 170 9.84 -6.19 0.57
CA GLU A 170 11.28 -6.46 0.57
C GLU A 170 11.77 -6.70 -0.86
N LEU A 171 11.00 -7.43 -1.66
CA LEU A 171 11.32 -7.69 -3.07
C LEU A 171 11.30 -6.41 -3.91
N ILE A 172 10.38 -5.49 -3.63
CA ILE A 172 10.35 -4.16 -4.27
C ILE A 172 11.64 -3.40 -3.93
N VAL A 173 12.00 -3.33 -2.64
CA VAL A 173 13.23 -2.63 -2.20
C VAL A 173 14.48 -3.26 -2.82
N LEU A 174 14.60 -4.59 -2.81
CA LEU A 174 15.71 -5.32 -3.44
C LEU A 174 15.81 -5.04 -4.94
N THR A 175 14.67 -4.95 -5.63
CA THR A 175 14.64 -4.66 -7.08
C THR A 175 15.16 -3.25 -7.35
N LEU A 176 14.75 -2.26 -6.56
CA LEU A 176 15.24 -0.88 -6.66
C LEU A 176 16.73 -0.78 -6.35
N LEU A 177 17.20 -1.47 -5.30
CA LEU A 177 18.62 -1.54 -4.96
C LEU A 177 19.44 -2.18 -6.07
N SER A 178 18.99 -3.33 -6.59
CA SER A 178 19.67 -4.04 -7.68
C SER A 178 19.75 -3.19 -8.95
N ALA A 179 18.69 -2.41 -9.25
CA ALA A 179 18.70 -1.47 -10.37
C ALA A 179 19.68 -0.30 -10.15
N ARG A 180 19.83 0.16 -8.90
CA ARG A 180 20.75 1.24 -8.53
C ARG A 180 22.21 0.81 -8.51
N THR A 181 22.51 -0.39 -8.00
CA THR A 181 23.87 -0.90 -7.79
C THR A 181 24.39 -1.74 -8.96
N GLY A 182 23.48 -2.26 -9.80
CA GLY A 182 23.81 -3.17 -10.90
C GLY A 182 24.16 -4.59 -10.45
N ARG A 183 23.93 -4.95 -9.18
CA ARG A 183 24.32 -6.25 -8.59
C ARG A 183 23.10 -6.99 -8.03
N SER A 184 23.28 -8.27 -7.70
CA SER A 184 22.28 -9.01 -6.94
C SER A 184 22.39 -8.64 -5.46
N GLU A 185 21.27 -8.30 -4.83
CA GLU A 185 21.19 -7.88 -3.43
C GLU A 185 20.64 -8.99 -2.52
N LEU A 186 20.64 -10.25 -2.98
CA LEU A 186 20.09 -11.38 -2.22
C LEU A 186 20.77 -11.56 -0.85
N THR A 187 22.08 -11.33 -0.77
CA THR A 187 22.81 -11.36 0.51
C THR A 187 22.29 -10.33 1.51
N ARG A 188 21.87 -9.14 1.04
CA ARG A 188 21.28 -8.11 1.90
C ARG A 188 19.95 -8.56 2.48
N LEU A 189 19.10 -9.20 1.68
CA LEU A 189 17.85 -9.78 2.16
C LEU A 189 18.09 -10.74 3.33
N VAL A 190 19.00 -11.69 3.15
CA VAL A 190 19.32 -12.70 4.17
C VAL A 190 19.87 -12.04 5.43
N GLN A 191 20.70 -11.00 5.30
CA GLN A 191 21.21 -10.26 6.45
C GLN A 191 20.10 -9.52 7.20
N VAL A 192 19.17 -8.86 6.50
CA VAL A 192 18.04 -8.16 7.13
C VAL A 192 17.11 -9.14 7.83
N GLN A 193 16.74 -10.25 7.19
CA GLN A 193 15.88 -11.28 7.78
C GLN A 193 16.53 -11.96 9.00
N ALA A 194 17.85 -12.10 9.01
CA ALA A 194 18.60 -12.61 10.15
C ALA A 194 18.82 -11.57 11.26
N GLY A 195 18.27 -10.35 11.14
CA GLY A 195 18.47 -9.26 12.09
C GLY A 195 19.90 -8.71 12.15
N LYS A 196 20.73 -9.04 11.14
CA LYS A 196 22.14 -8.60 11.04
C LYS A 196 22.30 -7.26 10.32
N ALA A 197 21.24 -6.80 9.66
CA ALA A 197 21.15 -5.52 8.99
C ALA A 197 19.72 -4.97 9.09
N THR A 198 19.53 -3.72 8.66
CA THR A 198 18.21 -3.06 8.58
C THR A 198 18.06 -2.48 7.19
N TRP A 199 16.83 -2.26 6.72
CA TRP A 199 16.64 -1.59 5.44
C TRP A 199 17.20 -0.18 5.45
N GLY A 200 17.05 0.55 6.56
CA GLY A 200 17.66 1.87 6.74
C GLY A 200 19.17 1.87 6.47
N ALA A 201 19.90 0.94 7.09
CA ALA A 201 21.35 0.82 6.88
C ALA A 201 21.69 0.42 5.44
N VAL A 202 20.97 -0.57 4.87
CA VAL A 202 21.19 -1.03 3.49
C VAL A 202 20.98 0.08 2.48
N LEU A 203 19.92 0.89 2.63
CA LEU A 203 19.65 2.03 1.76
C LEU A 203 20.70 3.13 1.93
N HIS A 204 21.12 3.42 3.16
CA HIS A 204 22.16 4.40 3.44
C HIS A 204 23.48 4.04 2.76
N GLU A 205 23.92 2.78 2.87
CA GLU A 205 25.13 2.28 2.19
C GLU A 205 25.04 2.35 0.67
N ALA A 206 23.83 2.24 0.11
CA ALA A 206 23.56 2.42 -1.33
C ALA A 206 23.44 3.90 -1.75
N GLY A 207 23.59 4.84 -0.82
CA GLY A 207 23.45 6.27 -1.05
C GLY A 207 22.00 6.70 -1.35
N ILE A 208 21.02 5.98 -0.81
CA ILE A 208 19.59 6.26 -0.98
C ILE A 208 19.04 6.73 0.36
N ALA A 209 18.65 8.01 0.46
CA ALA A 209 17.93 8.48 1.63
C ALA A 209 16.49 7.93 1.62
N PRO A 210 15.90 7.54 2.78
CA PRO A 210 14.52 7.08 2.82
C PRO A 210 13.52 8.09 2.23
N GLY A 211 13.78 9.40 2.45
CA GLY A 211 12.99 10.49 1.87
C GLY A 211 12.90 10.48 0.34
N ASP A 212 13.92 9.99 -0.34
CA ASP A 212 14.05 10.00 -1.81
C ASP A 212 13.44 8.77 -2.48
N LEU A 213 13.00 7.78 -1.69
CA LEU A 213 12.54 6.50 -2.21
C LEU A 213 11.32 6.61 -3.14
N ASP A 214 10.42 7.56 -2.88
CA ASP A 214 9.27 7.83 -3.78
C ASP A 214 9.74 8.29 -5.17
N ALA A 215 10.68 9.23 -5.20
CA ALA A 215 11.24 9.75 -6.44
C ALA A 215 11.99 8.65 -7.20
N LEU A 216 12.80 7.85 -6.50
CA LEU A 216 13.51 6.71 -7.09
C LEU A 216 12.55 5.72 -7.74
N VAL A 217 11.46 5.36 -7.06
CA VAL A 217 10.44 4.45 -7.60
C VAL A 217 9.85 5.02 -8.90
N ARG A 218 9.42 6.29 -8.88
CA ARG A 218 8.79 6.93 -10.04
C ARG A 218 9.74 7.03 -11.24
N GLN A 219 11.01 7.29 -10.99
CA GLN A 219 12.04 7.32 -12.04
C GLN A 219 12.36 5.92 -12.60
N SER A 220 12.13 4.87 -11.81
CA SER A 220 12.43 3.49 -12.20
C SER A 220 11.31 2.82 -12.99
N VAL A 221 10.06 3.26 -12.78
CA VAL A 221 8.87 2.73 -13.45
C VAL A 221 8.81 3.20 -14.91
N ARG A 222 8.59 2.26 -15.83
CA ARG A 222 8.47 2.50 -17.28
C ARG A 222 7.07 2.19 -17.82
#